data_AF-R7U8K2-F1
#
_entry.id   AF-R7U8K2-F1
#
_cell.length_a   1.000
_cell.length_b   1.000
_cell.length_c   1.000
_cell.angle_alpha   90.00
_cell.angle_beta   90.00
_cell.angle_gamma   90.00
#
_symmetry.space_group_name_H-M   'P 1'
#
loop_
_entity.id
_entity.type
_entity.pdbx_description
1 polymer ?
#
loop_
_entity_poly.entity_id
_entity_poly.type
_entity_poly.pdbx_seq_one_letter_code
_entity_poly.pdbx_strand_id
1 'polypeptide(L)' 'FTRFEKAYLLAVDIGSRDLFMDLHHVARDKGEQALAEVSLRKANQLNVDSRASGNDKYS' A
#
# COMPACT_ATOMS: atom_id res chain seq x y z
N PHE A 1 5.05 6.08 18.99
CA PHE A 1 4.98 5.29 17.74
C PHE A 1 4.10 4.08 17.93
N THR A 2 2.88 4.19 17.44
CA THR A 2 1.96 3.06 17.32
C THR A 2 2.52 2.05 16.30
N ARG A 3 2.13 0.78 16.42
CA ARG A 3 2.54 -0.28 15.47
C ARG A 3 2.15 0.08 14.02
N PHE A 4 1.07 0.84 13.88
CA PHE A 4 0.56 1.35 12.60
C PHE A 4 1.53 2.32 11.93
N GLU A 5 2.04 3.33 12.65
CA GLU A 5 3.00 4.29 12.09
C GLU A 5 4.30 3.62 11.65
N LYS A 6 4.81 2.66 12.44
CA LYS A 6 6.01 1.89 12.07
C LYS A 6 5.78 1.05 10.81
N ALA A 7 4.64 0.38 10.71
CA ALA A 7 4.27 -0.40 9.53
C ALA A 7 4.08 0.50 8.30
N TYR A 8 3.51 1.69 8.47
CA TYR A 8 3.37 2.67 7.40
C TYR A 8 4.72 3.17 6.88
N LEU A 9 5.64 3.56 7.78
CA LEU A 9 7.00 3.97 7.40
C LEU A 9 7.74 2.82 6.69
N LEU A 10 7.63 1.59 7.21
CA LEU A 10 8.22 0.41 6.58
C LEU A 10 7.66 0.17 5.18
N ALA A 11 6.33 0.26 5.00
CA ALA A 11 5.67 0.08 3.71
C ALA A 11 6.13 1.10 2.66
N VAL A 12 6.39 2.34 3.10
CA VAL A 12 6.97 3.40 2.27
C VAL A 12 8.42 3.08 1.91
N ASP A 13 9.25 2.69 2.89
CA ASP A 13 10.68 2.42 2.69
C ASP A 13 10.91 1.25 1.72
N ILE A 14 10.12 0.18 1.82
CA ILE A 14 10.26 -1.01 0.97
C ILE A 14 9.35 -0.99 -0.26
N GLY A 15 8.46 0.00 -0.38
CA GLY A 15 7.49 0.10 -1.49
C GLY A 15 6.54 -1.11 -1.60
N SER A 16 6.17 -1.74 -0.48
CA SER A 16 5.35 -2.95 -0.51
C SER A 16 3.86 -2.63 -0.58
N ARG A 17 3.25 -2.97 -1.72
CA ARG A 17 1.79 -2.91 -1.91
C ARG A 17 1.03 -3.71 -0.85
N ASP A 18 1.48 -4.92 -0.55
CA ASP A 18 0.80 -5.82 0.38
C ASP A 18 0.70 -5.21 1.78
N LEU A 19 1.78 -4.57 2.26
CA LEU A 19 1.72 -3.83 3.54
C LEU A 19 0.72 -2.67 3.51
N PHE A 20 0.62 -1.94 2.40
CA PHE A 20 -0.40 -0.89 2.27
C PHE A 20 -1.83 -1.45 2.25
N MET A 21 -2.02 -2.65 1.72
CA MET A 21 -3.32 -3.34 1.80
C MET A 21 -3.63 -3.75 3.25
N ASP A 22 -2.68 -4.32 3.99
CA ASP A 22 -2.89 -4.63 5.42
C ASP A 22 -3.25 -3.36 6.22
N LEU A 23 -2.57 -2.24 5.95
CA LEU A 23 -2.86 -0.94 6.57
C LEU A 23 -4.27 -0.43 6.21
N HIS A 24 -4.72 -0.62 4.96
CA HIS A 24 -6.08 -0.29 4.54
C HIS A 24 -7.12 -1.08 5.35
N HIS A 25 -6.93 -2.40 5.50
CA HIS A 25 -7.84 -3.24 6.26
C HIS A 25 -7.91 -2.82 7.74
N VAL A 26 -6.76 -2.56 8.38
CA VAL A 26 -6.70 -2.10 9.77
C VAL A 26 -7.35 -0.72 9.97
N ALA A 27 -7.11 0.22 9.06
CA ALA A 27 -7.73 1.55 9.11
C ALA A 27 -9.25 1.47 8.92
N ARG A 28 -9.71 0.60 8.00
CA ARG A 28 -11.14 0.39 7.74
C ARG A 28 -11.86 -0.24 8.93
N ASP A 29 -11.23 -1.23 9.59
CA ASP A 29 -11.76 -1.88 10.78
C ASP A 29 -11.91 -0.90 11.96
N LYS A 30 -10.98 0.06 12.06
CA LYS A 30 -11.03 1.14 13.06
C LYS A 30 -12.00 2.28 12.74
N GLY A 31 -12.61 2.30 11.56
CA GLY A 31 -13.47 3.39 11.09
C GLY A 31 -12.71 4.62 10.56
N GLU A 32 -11.38 4.53 10.43
CA GLU A 32 -10.51 5.60 9.95
C GLU A 32 -10.52 5.65 8.40
N GLN A 33 -11.61 6.15 7.82
CA GLN A 33 -11.79 6.18 6.36
C GLN A 33 -10.70 6.95 5.63
N ALA A 34 -10.20 8.05 6.20
CA ALA A 34 -9.12 8.85 5.61
C ALA A 34 -7.83 8.03 5.45
N LEU A 35 -7.42 7.30 6.49
CA LEU A 35 -6.23 6.44 6.45
C LEU A 35 -6.43 5.24 5.52
N ALA A 36 -7.63 4.68 5.49
CA ALA A 36 -7.96 3.56 4.61
C ALA A 36 -7.85 3.98 3.14
N GLU A 37 -8.34 5.15 2.77
CA GLU A 37 -8.27 5.65 1.40
C GLU A 37 -6.83 5.96 0.96
N VAL A 38 -6.05 6.63 1.81
CA VAL A 38 -4.64 6.94 1.53
C VAL A 38 -3.82 5.66 1.31
N SER A 39 -4.02 4.66 2.18
CA SER A 39 -3.34 3.36 2.07
C SER A 39 -3.71 2.64 0.78
N LEU A 40 -4.99 2.64 0.40
CA LEU A 40 -5.48 2.02 -0.83
C LEU A 40 -4.92 2.71 -2.08
N ARG A 41 -4.90 4.05 -2.12
CA ARG A 41 -4.34 4.81 -3.25
C ARG A 41 -2.87 4.49 -3.45
N LYS A 42 -2.06 4.43 -2.37
CA LYS A 42 -0.64 4.05 -2.45
C LYS A 42 -0.45 2.62 -2.90
N ALA A 43 -1.22 1.67 -2.36
CA ALA A 43 -1.19 0.29 -2.80
C ALA A 43 -1.46 0.16 -4.32
N ASN A 44 -2.41 0.93 -4.83
CA ASN A 44 -2.76 0.90 -6.25
C ASN A 44 -1.70 1.56 -7.14
N GLN A 45 -1.04 2.63 -6.68
CA GLN A 45 0.11 3.21 -7.39
C GLN A 45 1.24 2.19 -7.54
N LEU A 46 1.57 1.46 -6.47
CA LEU A 46 2.61 0.43 -6.49
C LEU A 46 2.22 -0.82 -7.31
N ASN A 47 0.91 -1.13 -7.38
CA ASN A 47 0.37 -2.19 -8.25
C ASN A 47 0.57 -1.89 -9.74
N VAL A 48 0.44 -0.62 -10.12
CA VAL A 48 0.62 -0.18 -11.50
C VAL A 48 2.10 -0.23 -11.88
N ASP A 49 2.99 0.20 -10.99
CA ASP A 49 4.45 0.15 -11.21
C ASP A 49 4.98 -1.29 -11.35
N SER A 50 4.51 -2.20 -10.48
CA SER A 50 4.90 -3.62 -10.53
C SER A 50 4.38 -4.35 -11.77
N ARG A 51 3.21 -3.94 -12.32
CA ARG A 51 2.69 -4.48 -13.59
C ARG A 51 3.34 -3.85 -14.82
N ALA A 52 3.77 -2.59 -14.74
CA ALA A 52 4.43 -1.89 -15.84
C ALA A 52 5.84 -2.44 -16.11
N SER A 53 6.53 -2.98 -15.10
CA SER A 53 7.88 -3.55 -15.25
C SER A 53 7.91 -4.98 -15.82
N GLY A 54 6.78 -5.55 -16.28
CA GLY A 54 6.67 -6.96 -16.64
C GLY A 54 6.12 -7.29 -18.03
N ASN A 55 5.95 -6.34 -18.96
CA ASN A 55 5.25 -6.64 -20.22
C ASN A 55 5.84 -6.07 -21.53
N ASP A 56 7.16 -5.84 -21.63
CA ASP A 56 7.82 -5.55 -22.92
C ASP A 56 8.54 -6.75 -23.55
N LYS A 57 8.33 -7.99 -23.06
CA LYS A 57 9.09 -9.17 -23.52
C LYS A 57 8.39 -10.11 -24.49
N TYR A 58 7.20 -9.80 -25.01
CA TYR A 58 6.58 -10.54 -26.14
C TYR A 58 5.61 -9.65 -26.94
N SER A 59 6.09 -8.93 -27.95
CA SER A 59 5.36 -8.58 -29.18
C SER A 59 6.33 -8.26 -30.29
#